data_AF-A0A1B0AWP3-F1
#
_entry.id   AF-A0A1B0AWP3-F1
#
_cell.length_a   1.000
_cell.length_b   1.000
_cell.length_c   1.000
_cell.angle_alpha   90.00
_cell.angle_beta   90.00
_cell.angle_gamma   90.00
#
_symmetry.space_group_name_H-M   'P 1'
#
loop_
_entity.id
_entity.type
_entity.pdbx_description
1 polymer ?
#
loop_
_entity_poly.entity_id
_entity_poly.type
_entity_poly.pdbx_seq_one_letter_code
_entity_poly.pdbx_strand_id
1 'polypeptide(L)'
;MINGKILFMIVKGKGHPDIHLKNVTNKIIVNVGLERKQGQTFVIVKDVICDFQPQDVFVHFDSLFDDNKELTESINKVVNTNWREFHSTLRDNIIGAFSQAILNLLRNVAEVLSYDEFYLN
;
A
#
# COMPACT_ATOMS: atom_id res chain seq x y z
N MET A 1 12.87 -31.85 11.35
CA MET A 1 12.72 -30.38 11.25
C MET A 1 12.69 -30.04 9.76
N ILE A 2 11.55 -29.62 9.22
CA ILE A 2 11.50 -29.14 7.83
C ILE A 2 11.62 -27.62 7.89
N ASN A 3 12.79 -27.11 7.52
CA ASN A 3 13.01 -25.70 7.23
C ASN A 3 12.56 -25.45 5.78
N GLY A 4 11.39 -24.85 5.59
CA GLY A 4 10.90 -24.44 4.27
C GLY A 4 11.28 -23.00 3.96
N LYS A 5 12.09 -22.79 2.92
CA LYS A 5 12.36 -21.47 2.32
C LYS A 5 11.08 -20.91 1.71
N ILE A 6 10.82 -19.63 1.95
CA ILE A 6 9.79 -18.84 1.26
C ILE A 6 10.08 -18.88 -0.24
N LEU A 7 9.11 -19.37 -1.02
CA LEU A 7 9.20 -19.38 -2.48
C LEU A 7 8.96 -17.96 -3.00
N PHE A 8 10.02 -17.29 -3.45
CA PHE A 8 9.88 -16.11 -4.33
C PHE A 8 9.38 -16.62 -5.68
N MET A 9 8.06 -16.75 -5.80
CA MET A 9 7.43 -17.13 -7.05
C MET A 9 7.26 -15.86 -7.87
N ILE A 10 7.99 -15.73 -8.99
CA ILE A 10 7.65 -14.74 -10.02
C ILE A 10 6.37 -15.25 -10.68
N VAL A 11 5.23 -14.91 -10.08
CA VAL A 11 3.93 -15.23 -10.63
C VAL A 11 3.71 -14.32 -11.83
N LYS A 12 3.83 -14.89 -13.03
CA LYS A 12 3.37 -14.24 -14.26
C LYS A 12 1.87 -14.50 -14.39
N GLY A 13 1.08 -13.57 -13.88
CA GLY A 13 -0.35 -13.49 -14.16
C GLY A 13 -0.60 -12.57 -15.35
N LYS A 14 -1.56 -12.92 -16.19
CA LYS A 14 -2.09 -12.03 -17.24
C LYS A 14 -3.42 -11.36 -16.80
N GLY A 15 -3.99 -11.81 -15.68
CA GLY A 15 -5.24 -11.29 -15.11
C GLY A 15 -5.03 -10.23 -14.01
N HIS A 16 -6.11 -9.57 -13.62
CA HIS A 16 -6.11 -8.61 -12.53
C HIS A 16 -6.22 -9.36 -11.19
N PRO A 17 -5.40 -9.01 -10.18
CA PRO A 17 -5.60 -9.53 -8.83
C PRO A 17 -6.70 -8.74 -8.11
N ASP A 18 -7.65 -9.45 -7.50
CA ASP A 18 -8.62 -8.87 -6.57
C ASP A 18 -8.12 -9.05 -5.14
N ILE A 19 -7.93 -7.94 -4.43
CA ILE A 19 -7.39 -7.94 -3.07
C ILE A 19 -8.36 -7.20 -2.15
N HIS A 20 -8.83 -7.89 -1.12
CA HIS A 20 -9.80 -7.39 -0.15
C HIS A 20 -9.16 -7.36 1.24
N LEU A 21 -9.01 -6.17 1.81
CA LEU A 21 -8.52 -5.97 3.17
C LEU A 21 -9.72 -5.62 4.07
N LYS A 22 -9.90 -6.33 5.18
CA LYS A 22 -11.02 -6.06 6.11
C LYS A 22 -10.52 -5.53 7.45
N ASN A 23 -11.32 -4.63 8.02
CA ASN A 23 -11.08 -3.98 9.31
C ASN A 23 -9.64 -3.46 9.44
N VAL A 24 -9.24 -2.64 8.47
CA VAL A 24 -7.87 -2.13 8.39
C VAL A 24 -7.71 -0.97 9.35
N THR A 25 -6.79 -1.11 10.31
CA THR A 25 -6.31 0.00 11.12
C THR A 25 -5.19 0.70 10.36
N ASN A 26 -5.30 2.00 10.16
CA ASN A 26 -4.29 2.78 9.45
C ASN A 26 -3.68 3.82 10.38
N LYS A 27 -2.37 4.02 10.28
CA LYS A 27 -1.65 5.11 10.92
C LYS A 27 -0.87 5.86 9.86
N ILE A 28 -1.19 7.13 9.69
CA ILE A 28 -0.50 8.01 8.74
C ILE A 28 0.16 9.13 9.55
N ILE A 29 1.46 9.28 9.38
CA ILE A 29 2.23 10.41 9.90
C ILE A 29 2.70 11.22 8.71
N VAL A 30 2.32 12.50 8.68
CA VAL A 30 2.73 13.43 7.63
C VAL A 30 3.68 14.46 8.25
N ASN A 31 4.90 14.49 7.74
CA ASN A 31 5.91 15.47 8.14
C ASN A 31 5.80 16.69 7.23
N VAL A 32 5.32 17.81 7.80
CA VAL A 32 5.14 19.06 7.06
C VAL A 32 6.09 20.16 7.54
N GLY A 33 6.40 21.09 6.65
CA GLY A 33 6.98 22.38 6.97
C GLY A 33 6.13 23.52 6.41
N LEU A 34 6.51 24.75 6.73
CA LEU A 34 5.93 25.96 6.16
C LEU A 34 7.00 26.70 5.38
N GLU A 35 6.65 27.17 4.19
CA GLU A 35 7.49 28.05 3.38
C GLU A 35 6.71 29.27 2.92
N ARG A 36 7.39 30.41 2.90
CA ARG A 36 6.80 31.65 2.40
C ARG A 36 7.13 31.82 0.92
N LYS A 37 6.11 31.94 0.08
CA LYS A 37 6.23 32.16 -1.37
C LYS A 37 5.32 33.32 -1.77
N GLN A 38 5.91 34.33 -2.43
CA GLN A 38 5.17 35.51 -2.93
C GLN A 38 4.26 36.19 -1.88
N GLY A 39 4.73 36.25 -0.63
CA GLY A 39 4.00 36.88 0.47
C GLY A 39 3.03 35.98 1.23
N GLN A 40 2.65 34.83 0.66
CA GLN A 40 1.75 33.84 1.25
C GLN A 40 2.51 32.67 1.89
N THR A 41 1.92 32.02 2.88
CA THR A 41 2.50 30.84 3.54
C THR A 41 1.90 29.57 2.94
N PHE A 42 2.76 28.65 2.51
CA PHE A 42 2.37 27.35 1.95
C PHE A 42 2.85 26.22 2.84
N VAL A 43 2.05 25.15 2.89
CA VAL A 43 2.47 23.88 3.48
C VAL A 43 3.38 23.16 2.51
N ILE A 44 4.46 22.57 3.02
CA ILE A 44 5.30 21.66 2.24
C ILE A 44 5.34 20.31 2.91
N VAL A 45 4.92 19.29 2.16
CA VAL A 45 4.93 17.90 2.60
C VAL A 45 6.31 17.30 2.34
N LYS A 46 7.07 17.13 3.42
CA LYS A 46 8.45 16.62 3.36
C LYS A 46 8.46 15.12 3.18
N ASP A 47 7.68 14.43 4.01
CA ASP A 47 7.67 12.97 4.08
C ASP A 47 6.31 12.46 4.59
N VAL A 48 5.97 11.23 4.24
CA VAL A 48 4.79 10.52 4.70
C VAL A 48 5.21 9.12 5.12
N ILE A 49 4.83 8.73 6.33
CA ILE A 49 4.96 7.37 6.81
C ILE A 49 3.55 6.81 6.98
N CYS A 50 3.22 5.79 6.19
CA CYS A 50 1.96 5.07 6.29
C CYS A 50 2.20 3.68 6.89
N ASP A 51 1.34 3.27 7.81
CA ASP A 51 1.22 1.89 8.24
C ASP A 51 -0.25 1.46 8.15
N PHE A 52 -0.48 0.24 7.70
CA PHE A 52 -1.80 -0.37 7.64
C PHE A 52 -1.72 -1.78 8.22
N GLN A 53 -2.71 -2.11 9.04
CA GLN A 53 -2.80 -3.37 9.76
C GLN A 53 -4.19 -3.96 9.52
N PRO A 54 -4.35 -4.82 8.51
CA PRO A 54 -5.60 -5.52 8.24
C PRO A 54 -5.83 -6.62 9.29
N GLN A 55 -7.10 -6.83 9.69
CA GLN A 55 -7.44 -7.99 10.52
C GLN A 55 -7.65 -9.26 9.69
N ASP A 56 -7.99 -9.11 8.41
CA ASP A 56 -8.21 -10.18 7.45
C ASP A 56 -7.85 -9.71 6.03
N VAL A 57 -7.30 -10.61 5.22
CA VAL A 57 -6.89 -10.36 3.83
C VAL A 57 -7.36 -11.52 2.97
N PHE A 58 -8.07 -11.19 1.90
CA PHE A 58 -8.45 -12.15 0.86
C PHE A 58 -7.87 -11.72 -0.48
N VAL A 59 -7.31 -12.68 -1.21
CA VAL A 59 -6.71 -12.48 -2.53
C VAL A 59 -7.31 -13.47 -3.51
N HIS A 60 -7.65 -12.99 -4.69
CA HIS A 60 -8.03 -13.81 -5.82
C HIS A 60 -7.24 -13.41 -7.07
N PHE A 61 -6.65 -14.41 -7.71
CA PHE A 61 -6.04 -14.29 -9.03
C PHE A 61 -6.89 -15.08 -10.03
N ASP A 62 -7.31 -14.44 -11.12
CA ASP A 62 -8.13 -15.08 -12.17
C ASP A 62 -7.33 -16.05 -13.05
N SER A 63 -6.11 -15.67 -13.42
CA SER A 63 -5.28 -16.43 -14.36
C SER A 63 -3.81 -16.33 -13.98
N LEU A 64 -3.27 -17.43 -13.45
CA LEU A 64 -1.85 -17.64 -13.24
C LEU A 64 -1.35 -18.80 -14.12
N PHE A 65 -0.04 -18.81 -14.41
CA PHE A 65 0.65 -19.91 -15.12
C PHE A 65 0.00 -20.31 -16.45
N ASP A 66 -0.23 -19.32 -17.34
CA ASP A 66 -0.87 -19.52 -18.65
C ASP A 66 -2.21 -20.27 -18.54
N ASP A 67 -3.11 -19.73 -17.70
CA ASP A 67 -4.49 -20.22 -17.48
C ASP A 67 -4.59 -21.63 -16.87
N ASN A 68 -3.54 -22.12 -16.21
CA ASN A 68 -3.62 -23.37 -15.46
C ASN A 68 -4.49 -23.18 -14.20
N LYS A 69 -5.75 -23.63 -14.28
CA LYS A 69 -6.75 -23.49 -13.21
C LYS A 69 -6.35 -24.18 -11.92
N GLU A 70 -5.81 -25.40 -11.99
CA GLU A 70 -5.44 -26.18 -10.79
C GLU A 70 -4.33 -25.49 -10.01
N LEU A 71 -3.30 -24.99 -10.70
CA LEU A 71 -2.23 -24.22 -10.08
C LEU A 71 -2.75 -22.88 -9.57
N THR A 72 -3.59 -22.18 -10.33
CA THR A 72 -4.18 -20.90 -9.92
C THR A 72 -5.00 -21.05 -8.63
N GLU A 73 -5.88 -22.04 -8.54
CA GLU A 73 -6.67 -22.35 -7.35
C GLU A 73 -5.78 -22.73 -6.15
N SER A 74 -4.74 -23.53 -6.40
CA SER A 74 -3.77 -23.91 -5.37
C SER A 74 -3.05 -22.69 -4.80
N ILE A 75 -2.61 -21.75 -5.65
CA ILE A 75 -1.98 -20.51 -5.20
C ILE A 75 -2.96 -19.62 -4.43
N ASN A 76 -4.16 -19.40 -4.95
CA ASN A 76 -5.21 -18.66 -4.25
C ASN A 76 -5.45 -19.25 -2.84
N LYS A 77 -5.52 -20.58 -2.72
CA LYS A 77 -5.71 -21.25 -1.43
C LYS A 77 -4.52 -21.05 -0.49
N VAL A 78 -3.29 -21.22 -0.98
CA VAL A 78 -2.08 -21.07 -0.17
C VAL A 78 -1.92 -19.63 0.33
N VAL A 79 -2.15 -18.64 -0.54
CA VAL A 79 -2.07 -17.21 -0.17
C VAL A 79 -3.12 -16.86 0.88
N ASN A 80 -4.38 -17.25 0.66
CA ASN A 80 -5.46 -16.96 1.61
C ASN A 80 -5.29 -17.71 2.94
N THR A 81 -4.73 -18.91 2.94
CA THR A 81 -4.49 -19.67 4.18
C THR A 81 -3.37 -19.03 5.02
N ASN A 82 -2.33 -18.51 4.37
CA ASN A 82 -1.12 -17.99 5.01
C ASN A 82 -1.00 -16.47 4.84
N TRP A 83 -2.14 -15.76 4.76
CA TRP A 83 -2.14 -14.35 4.39
C TRP A 83 -1.36 -13.49 5.37
N ARG A 84 -1.31 -13.88 6.66
CA ARG A 84 -0.58 -13.15 7.71
C ARG A 84 0.92 -13.18 7.46
N GLU A 85 1.46 -14.33 7.09
CA GLU A 85 2.86 -14.54 6.75
C GLU A 85 3.24 -13.78 5.48
N PHE A 86 2.39 -13.83 4.45
CA PHE A 86 2.57 -13.04 3.24
C PHE A 86 2.53 -11.54 3.54
N HIS A 87 1.53 -11.07 4.30
CA HIS A 87 1.43 -9.68 4.71
C HIS A 87 2.69 -9.24 5.46
N SER A 88 3.13 -10.00 6.47
CA SER A 88 4.35 -9.69 7.24
C SER A 88 5.59 -9.58 6.36
N THR A 89 5.75 -10.50 5.40
CA THR A 89 6.92 -10.53 4.50
C THR A 89 6.91 -9.38 3.50
N LEU A 90 5.74 -9.00 3.00
CA LEU A 90 5.58 -7.96 1.98
C LEU A 90 5.33 -6.57 2.56
N ARG A 91 5.08 -6.47 3.87
CA ARG A 91 4.58 -5.26 4.54
C ARG A 91 5.40 -4.03 4.19
N ASP A 92 6.71 -4.09 4.32
CA ASP A 92 7.58 -2.93 4.13
C ASP A 92 7.57 -2.43 2.68
N ASN A 93 7.51 -3.34 1.70
CA ASN A 93 7.39 -2.97 0.29
C ASN A 93 6.03 -2.32 -0.01
N ILE A 94 4.95 -2.89 0.53
CA ILE A 94 3.61 -2.35 0.34
C ILE A 94 3.52 -0.97 1.01
N ILE A 95 3.98 -0.84 2.25
CA ILE A 95 4.05 0.44 2.99
C ILE A 95 4.84 1.49 2.22
N GLY A 96 6.01 1.13 1.69
CA GLY A 96 6.84 2.06 0.92
C GLY A 96 6.10 2.60 -0.31
N ALA A 97 5.45 1.71 -1.06
CA ALA A 97 4.67 2.09 -2.24
C ALA A 97 3.47 3.00 -1.88
N PHE A 98 2.70 2.65 -0.84
CA PHE A 98 1.57 3.46 -0.39
C PHE A 98 2.01 4.81 0.17
N SER A 99 3.09 4.85 0.95
CA SER A 99 3.65 6.08 1.51
C SER A 99 4.07 7.04 0.39
N GLN A 100 4.73 6.53 -0.65
CA GLN A 100 5.11 7.33 -1.81
C GLN A 100 3.90 7.82 -2.61
N ALA A 101 2.87 6.98 -2.79
CA ALA A 101 1.65 7.37 -3.47
C ALA A 101 0.92 8.50 -2.72
N ILE A 102 0.75 8.36 -1.40
CA ILE A 102 0.13 9.40 -0.55
C ILE A 102 0.99 10.68 -0.56
N LEU A 103 2.31 10.56 -0.46
CA LEU A 103 3.22 11.70 -0.52
C LEU A 103 3.03 12.51 -1.80
N ASN A 104 2.95 11.85 -2.96
CA ASN A 104 2.74 12.51 -4.24
C ASN A 104 1.38 13.21 -4.30
N LEU A 105 0.32 12.57 -3.81
CA LEU A 105 -1.01 13.17 -3.73
C LEU A 105 -1.02 14.41 -2.83
N LEU A 106 -0.46 14.31 -1.63
CA LEU A 106 -0.44 15.41 -0.66
C LEU A 106 0.42 16.59 -1.14
N ARG A 107 1.54 16.34 -1.84
CA ARG A 107 2.36 17.41 -2.45
C ARG A 107 1.57 18.20 -3.50
N ASN A 108 0.88 17.51 -4.40
CA ASN A 108 0.06 18.16 -5.43
C ASN A 108 -1.04 19.03 -4.81
N VAL A 109 -1.66 18.55 -3.73
CA VAL A 109 -2.69 19.30 -3.00
C VAL A 109 -2.09 20.53 -2.29
N ALA A 110 -0.94 20.36 -1.63
CA ALA A 110 -0.27 21.43 -0.89
C ALA A 110 0.33 22.54 -1.78
N GLU A 111 0.58 22.26 -3.07
CA GLU A 111 1.02 23.27 -4.04
C GLU A 111 -0.09 24.27 -4.39
N VAL A 112 -1.35 23.85 -4.32
CA VAL A 112 -2.50 24.65 -4.72
C VAL A 112 -3.16 25.34 -3.52
N LEU A 113 -3.06 24.75 -2.32
CA LEU A 113 -3.68 25.28 -1.11
C LEU A 113 -2.68 26.09 -0.27
N SER A 114 -2.94 27.39 -0.12
CA SER A 114 -2.20 28.19 0.85
C SER A 114 -2.60 27.78 2.27
N TYR A 115 -1.66 27.85 3.22
CA TYR A 115 -1.93 27.57 4.64
C TYR A 115 -3.00 28.53 5.19
N ASP A 116 -2.97 29.76 4.71
CA ASP A 116 -3.85 30.83 5.15
C ASP A 116 -5.33 30.54 4.77
N GLU A 117 -5.60 29.98 3.59
CA GLU A 117 -6.95 29.58 3.17
C GLU A 117 -7.50 28.37 3.94
N PHE A 118 -6.62 27.46 4.40
CA PHE A 118 -7.04 26.23 5.06
C PHE A 118 -7.40 26.43 6.55
N TYR A 119 -6.78 27.41 7.23
CA TYR A 119 -6.89 27.61 8.69
C TYR A 119 -7.66 28.88 9.12
N LEU A 120 -8.15 29.72 8.20
CA LEU A 120 -8.91 30.94 8.52
C LEU A 120 -10.44 30.76 8.60
N ASN A 121 -10.95 29.56 8.92
CA ASN A 121 -12.35 29.35 9.28
C ASN A 121 -12.55 29.20 10.79
#